data_AF-A0A7S4GHE7-F1
#
_entry.id   AF-A0A7S4GHE7-F1
#
_cell.length_a   1.000
_cell.length_b   1.000
_cell.length_c   1.000
_cell.angle_alpha   90.00
_cell.angle_beta   90.00
_cell.angle_gamma   90.00
#
_symmetry.space_group_name_H-M   'P 1'
#
loop_
_entity.id
_entity.type
_entity.pdbx_description
1 polymer ?
#
loop_
_entity_poly.entity_id
_entity_poly.type
_entity_poly.pdbx_seq_one_letter_code
_entity_poly.pdbx_strand_id
1 'polypeptide(L)'
;IFFREMVQFLLPEKKKRKPIVLPPKKKNIKKYINGQRKESVKRKEALKRKEREDAAKEKEREAKEKEREAKEKEREDADRVHKKMKIEHRNPKLFLYNCPNGISDDVVKAYYVKQHQLGEGCIKSIKWMKNGEGKFIGSGFVVFTDIAQLEKAAALPGPKVEGATIETYSSADMDSVVNDVQGARQIYLWDLHPSTVETDLRRHYGQAKGFKRIKWLMNKTFDVFNGKAVVMFNDEKAAASALELGFPKISTMQSQGRIDIKQETDVREVFLKGCGKLTEQAVLEHYGKDAIASIKWLNDSHQGRCHVRFVSVQGFINACRESFWKMGGNRVEVLRARRSEAMSRQQSSTKK
;
A
#
# COMPACT_ATOMS: atom_id res chain seq x y z
N ILE A 1 42.49 4.84 14.90
CA ILE A 1 41.93 4.23 16.14
C ILE A 1 41.20 2.91 15.84
N PHE A 2 40.45 2.80 14.73
CA PHE A 2 39.72 1.57 14.35
C PHE A 2 40.55 0.30 14.00
N PHE A 3 41.84 0.43 13.68
CA PHE A 3 42.66 -0.73 13.29
C PHE A 3 43.30 -1.50 14.47
N ARG A 4 43.21 -0.96 15.70
CA ARG A 4 43.86 -1.56 16.87
C ARG A 4 42.97 -2.56 17.61
N GLU A 5 41.67 -2.58 17.35
CA GLU A 5 40.72 -3.50 18.01
C GLU A 5 40.51 -4.82 17.24
N MET A 6 40.78 -4.89 15.95
CA MET A 6 40.57 -6.12 15.17
C MET A 6 41.64 -7.20 15.39
N VAL A 7 42.81 -6.86 15.95
CA VAL A 7 43.93 -7.81 16.10
C VAL A 7 43.81 -8.67 17.37
N GLN A 8 42.93 -8.31 18.32
CA GLN A 8 42.81 -9.06 19.58
C GLN A 8 41.98 -10.35 19.47
N PHE A 9 41.31 -10.60 18.35
CA PHE A 9 40.40 -11.75 18.19
C PHE A 9 41.04 -13.00 17.56
N LEU A 10 42.33 -12.96 17.19
CA LEU A 10 43.02 -14.04 16.46
C LEU A 10 44.05 -14.84 17.27
N LEU A 11 44.14 -14.66 18.59
CA LEU A 11 45.01 -15.50 19.42
C LEU A 11 44.21 -16.67 20.00
N PRO A 12 44.42 -17.92 19.52
CA PRO A 12 43.77 -19.08 20.11
C PRO A 12 44.20 -19.24 21.56
N GLU A 13 43.22 -19.30 22.47
CA GLU A 13 43.46 -19.52 23.89
C GLU A 13 44.36 -20.75 24.11
N LYS A 14 45.45 -20.56 24.85
CA LYS A 14 46.38 -21.63 25.22
C LYS A 14 45.63 -22.67 26.05
N LYS A 15 45.16 -23.74 25.39
CA LYS A 15 44.53 -24.90 26.04
C LYS A 15 45.50 -25.45 27.08
N LYS A 16 45.14 -25.34 28.37
CA LYS A 16 45.85 -25.96 29.48
C LYS A 16 46.03 -27.44 29.19
N ARG A 17 47.29 -27.89 29.09
CA ARG A 17 47.65 -29.30 28.84
C ARG A 17 47.09 -30.14 29.99
N LYS A 18 46.24 -31.12 29.68
CA LYS A 18 45.70 -32.05 30.68
C LYS A 18 46.85 -32.87 31.28
N PRO A 19 46.83 -33.14 32.60
CA PRO A 19 47.86 -33.94 33.26
C PRO A 19 47.91 -35.35 32.65
N ILE A 20 49.12 -35.82 32.38
CA ILE A 20 49.40 -37.16 31.86
C ILE A 20 49.13 -38.15 32.99
N VAL A 21 48.02 -38.88 32.89
CA VAL A 21 47.67 -39.95 33.83
C VAL A 21 48.50 -41.19 33.48
N LEU A 22 49.46 -41.53 34.34
CA LEU A 22 50.28 -42.75 34.20
C LEU A 22 49.42 -44.01 34.38
N PRO A 23 49.64 -45.08 33.60
CA PRO A 23 48.87 -46.30 33.69
C PRO A 23 49.08 -47.02 35.05
N PRO A 24 48.03 -47.63 35.63
CA PRO A 24 48.09 -48.28 36.93
C PRO A 24 48.98 -49.54 36.91
N LYS A 25 49.66 -49.80 38.04
CA LYS A 25 50.57 -50.96 38.24
C LYS A 25 49.85 -52.31 38.01
N LYS A 26 50.60 -53.28 37.48
CA LYS A 26 50.17 -54.56 36.83
C LYS A 26 49.15 -55.45 37.56
N LYS A 27 48.83 -55.25 38.84
CA LYS A 27 47.94 -56.16 39.61
C LYS A 27 46.42 -55.95 39.39
N ASN A 28 45.98 -54.90 38.69
CA ASN A 28 44.54 -54.62 38.49
C ASN A 28 44.09 -54.44 37.02
N ILE A 29 44.91 -54.85 36.04
CA ILE A 29 44.66 -54.65 34.60
C ILE A 29 43.34 -55.28 34.13
N LYS A 30 42.96 -56.47 34.62
CA LYS A 30 41.70 -57.13 34.24
C LYS A 30 40.45 -56.32 34.63
N LYS A 31 40.42 -55.72 35.84
CA LYS A 31 39.30 -54.87 36.28
C LYS A 31 39.22 -53.58 35.44
N TYR A 32 40.37 -52.98 35.11
CA TYR A 32 40.43 -51.79 34.27
C TYR A 32 39.94 -52.03 32.84
N ILE A 33 40.38 -53.12 32.20
CA ILE A 33 39.92 -53.51 30.85
C ILE A 33 38.41 -53.77 30.83
N ASN A 34 37.87 -54.43 31.87
CA ASN A 34 36.43 -54.72 31.94
C ASN A 34 35.59 -53.45 32.19
N GLY A 35 36.12 -52.49 32.96
CA GLY A 35 35.54 -51.16 33.12
C GLY A 35 35.49 -50.38 31.79
N GLN A 36 36.60 -50.35 31.06
CA GLN A 36 36.67 -49.69 29.75
C GLN A 36 35.74 -50.34 28.71
N ARG A 37 35.57 -51.67 28.74
CA ARG A 37 34.58 -52.36 27.89
C ARG A 37 33.14 -51.97 28.23
N LYS A 38 32.76 -51.90 29.51
CA LYS A 38 31.40 -51.47 29.92
C LYS A 38 31.13 -50.01 29.53
N GLU A 39 32.12 -49.13 29.67
CA GLU A 39 31.99 -47.72 29.30
C GLU A 39 31.90 -47.54 27.77
N SER A 40 32.66 -48.32 27.00
CA SER A 40 32.59 -48.40 25.54
C SER A 40 31.19 -48.81 25.04
N VAL A 41 30.58 -49.83 25.66
CA VAL A 41 29.22 -50.28 25.31
C VAL A 41 28.18 -49.18 25.62
N LYS A 42 28.24 -48.57 26.80
CA LYS A 42 27.35 -47.45 27.16
C LYS A 42 27.47 -46.25 26.21
N ARG A 43 28.70 -45.89 25.80
CA ARG A 43 28.92 -44.80 24.83
C ARG A 43 28.36 -45.14 23.45
N LYS A 44 28.54 -46.37 22.97
CA LYS A 44 27.96 -46.83 21.69
C LYS A 44 26.43 -46.80 21.71
N GLU A 45 25.82 -47.18 22.82
CA GLU A 45 24.36 -47.18 22.98
C GLU A 45 23.79 -45.75 23.06
N ALA A 46 24.46 -44.86 23.80
CA ALA A 46 24.09 -43.44 23.85
C ALA A 46 24.21 -42.75 22.48
N LEU A 47 25.27 -43.07 21.71
CA LEU A 47 25.45 -42.54 20.36
C LEU A 47 24.32 -43.01 19.43
N LYS A 48 23.99 -44.30 19.44
CA LYS A 48 22.87 -44.85 18.67
C LYS A 48 21.52 -44.22 19.04
N ARG A 49 21.30 -43.92 20.33
CA ARG A 49 20.08 -43.23 20.78
C ARG A 49 20.01 -41.81 20.25
N LYS A 50 21.13 -41.09 20.26
CA LYS A 50 21.22 -39.71 19.74
C LYS A 50 20.99 -39.68 18.22
N GLU A 51 21.59 -40.59 17.47
CA GLU A 51 21.36 -40.73 16.01
C GLU A 51 19.89 -41.00 15.68
N ARG A 52 19.20 -41.82 16.47
CA ARG A 52 17.76 -42.08 16.29
C ARG A 52 16.90 -40.86 16.61
N GLU A 53 17.27 -40.08 17.63
CA GLU A 53 16.54 -38.86 18.00
C GLU A 53 16.72 -37.76 16.96
N ASP A 54 17.93 -37.58 16.44
CA ASP A 54 18.24 -36.60 15.39
C ASP A 54 17.53 -36.97 14.08
N ALA A 55 17.53 -38.25 13.69
CA ALA A 55 16.78 -38.74 12.53
C ALA A 55 15.25 -38.60 12.69
N ALA A 56 14.72 -38.74 13.91
CA ALA A 56 13.30 -38.51 14.18
C ALA A 56 12.92 -37.03 14.07
N LYS A 57 13.76 -36.13 14.58
CA LYS A 57 13.57 -34.67 14.46
C LYS A 57 13.67 -34.19 13.03
N GLU A 58 14.56 -34.77 12.22
CA GLU A 58 14.69 -34.45 10.80
C GLU A 58 13.42 -34.85 10.02
N LYS A 59 12.91 -36.07 10.24
CA LYS A 59 11.64 -36.51 9.64
C LYS A 59 10.44 -35.65 10.07
N GLU A 60 10.40 -35.18 11.32
CA GLU A 60 9.35 -34.28 11.79
C GLU A 60 9.41 -32.90 11.10
N ARG A 61 10.61 -32.38 10.84
CA ARG A 61 10.80 -31.12 10.11
C ARG A 61 10.37 -31.24 8.66
N GLU A 62 10.76 -32.31 7.95
CA GLU A 62 10.33 -32.55 6.58
C GLU A 62 8.80 -32.71 6.46
N ALA A 63 8.17 -33.38 7.42
CA ALA A 63 6.71 -33.51 7.45
C ALA A 63 6.01 -32.16 7.65
N LYS A 64 6.51 -31.32 8.57
CA LYS A 64 5.98 -29.96 8.80
C LYS A 64 6.18 -29.02 7.61
N GLU A 65 7.28 -29.16 6.87
CA GLU A 65 7.55 -28.38 5.68
C GLU A 65 6.59 -28.76 4.54
N LYS A 66 6.40 -30.06 4.27
CA LYS A 66 5.41 -30.53 3.29
C LYS A 66 3.98 -30.12 3.65
N GLU A 67 3.62 -30.12 4.92
CA GLU A 67 2.31 -29.64 5.38
C GLU A 67 2.12 -28.12 5.15
N ARG A 68 3.19 -27.32 5.34
CA ARG A 68 3.17 -25.88 5.06
C ARG A 68 3.01 -25.60 3.57
N GLU A 69 3.77 -26.28 2.71
CA GLU A 69 3.67 -26.14 1.25
C GLU A 69 2.27 -26.53 0.74
N ALA A 70 1.68 -27.59 1.28
CA ALA A 70 0.31 -28.00 0.93
C ALA A 70 -0.73 -26.94 1.33
N LYS A 71 -0.62 -26.40 2.55
CA LYS A 71 -1.50 -25.32 3.04
C LYS A 71 -1.34 -24.01 2.28
N GLU A 72 -0.14 -23.70 1.79
CA GLU A 72 0.11 -22.52 0.98
C GLU A 72 -0.54 -22.64 -0.39
N LYS A 73 -0.39 -23.78 -1.08
CA LYS A 73 -1.07 -24.05 -2.36
C LYS A 73 -2.60 -23.99 -2.23
N GLU A 74 -3.16 -24.57 -1.17
CA GLU A 74 -4.61 -24.52 -0.91
C GLU A 74 -5.11 -23.08 -0.72
N ARG A 75 -4.32 -22.20 -0.08
CA ARG A 75 -4.64 -20.78 0.06
C ARG A 75 -4.57 -20.04 -1.27
N GLU A 76 -3.56 -20.30 -2.09
CA GLU A 76 -3.44 -19.69 -3.42
C GLU A 76 -4.63 -20.07 -4.33
N ASP A 77 -5.05 -21.34 -4.28
CA ASP A 77 -6.21 -21.81 -5.04
C ASP A 77 -7.53 -21.21 -4.50
N ALA A 78 -7.70 -21.13 -3.18
CA ALA A 78 -8.86 -20.49 -2.57
C ALA A 78 -8.95 -18.99 -2.93
N ASP A 79 -7.83 -18.26 -2.90
CA ASP A 79 -7.77 -16.85 -3.31
C ASP A 79 -8.08 -16.69 -4.80
N ARG A 80 -7.64 -17.63 -5.64
CA ARG A 80 -7.94 -17.64 -7.07
C ARG A 80 -9.43 -17.86 -7.33
N VAL A 81 -10.07 -18.78 -6.60
CA VAL A 81 -11.52 -19.03 -6.67
C VAL A 81 -12.30 -17.82 -6.15
N HIS A 82 -11.92 -17.24 -5.01
CA HIS A 82 -12.60 -16.07 -4.45
C HIS A 82 -12.49 -14.85 -5.37
N LYS A 83 -11.32 -14.64 -5.99
CA LYS A 83 -11.12 -13.60 -7.00
C LYS A 83 -12.01 -13.82 -8.23
N LYS A 84 -12.18 -15.06 -8.68
CA LYS A 84 -13.05 -15.41 -9.81
C LYS A 84 -14.53 -15.19 -9.50
N MET A 85 -15.02 -15.65 -8.34
CA MET A 85 -16.41 -15.44 -7.90
C MET A 85 -16.75 -13.96 -7.71
N LYS A 86 -15.81 -13.14 -7.22
CA LYS A 86 -16.01 -11.69 -7.06
C LYS A 86 -16.13 -10.96 -8.40
N ILE A 87 -15.68 -11.56 -9.50
CA ILE A 87 -15.78 -10.99 -10.86
C ILE A 87 -17.17 -11.27 -11.46
N GLU A 88 -17.76 -12.44 -11.22
CA GLU A 88 -19.05 -12.85 -11.82
C GLU A 88 -20.26 -12.02 -11.37
N HIS A 89 -20.16 -11.25 -10.28
CA HIS A 89 -21.21 -10.33 -9.82
C HIS A 89 -20.86 -8.85 -10.01
N ARG A 90 -19.72 -8.54 -10.63
CA ARG A 90 -19.40 -7.15 -10.97
C ARG A 90 -20.15 -6.77 -12.21
N ASN A 91 -20.93 -5.68 -12.10
CA ASN A 91 -21.47 -5.01 -13.27
C ASN A 91 -20.30 -4.71 -14.23
N PRO A 92 -20.34 -5.14 -15.50
CA PRO A 92 -19.26 -4.95 -16.47
C PRO A 92 -19.16 -3.48 -16.88
N LYS A 93 -18.71 -2.64 -15.95
CA LYS A 93 -18.63 -1.18 -16.05
C LYS A 93 -17.18 -0.76 -16.27
N LEU A 94 -16.95 -0.07 -17.37
CA LEU A 94 -15.72 0.67 -17.63
C LEU A 94 -15.96 2.13 -17.29
N PHE A 95 -15.01 2.75 -16.60
CA PHE A 95 -15.02 4.17 -16.34
C PHE A 95 -14.17 4.90 -17.36
N LEU A 96 -14.73 5.95 -17.94
CA LEU A 96 -14.03 6.88 -18.82
C LEU A 96 -13.73 8.16 -18.04
N TYR A 97 -12.46 8.57 -18.05
CA TYR A 97 -11.98 9.81 -17.45
C TYR A 97 -11.34 10.70 -18.51
N ASN A 98 -11.20 12.00 -18.20
CA ASN A 98 -10.59 12.99 -19.09
C ASN A 98 -11.29 13.09 -20.46
N CYS A 99 -12.63 13.03 -20.45
CA CYS A 99 -13.43 13.17 -21.66
C CYS A 99 -13.64 14.65 -22.01
N PRO A 100 -13.46 15.06 -23.28
CA PRO A 100 -13.65 16.45 -23.69
C PRO A 100 -15.12 16.89 -23.59
N ASN A 101 -15.33 18.20 -23.43
CA ASN A 101 -16.66 18.82 -23.38
C ASN A 101 -17.30 18.81 -24.77
N GLY A 102 -18.00 17.73 -25.09
CA GLY A 102 -18.58 17.52 -26.42
C GLY A 102 -18.61 16.07 -26.87
N ILE A 103 -17.99 15.16 -26.10
CA ILE A 103 -18.03 13.74 -26.44
C ILE A 103 -19.47 13.22 -26.51
N SER A 104 -19.79 12.57 -27.63
CA SER A 104 -21.07 11.89 -27.82
C SER A 104 -20.94 10.39 -27.58
N ASP A 105 -22.08 9.77 -27.29
CA ASP A 105 -22.19 8.31 -27.16
C ASP A 105 -21.71 7.59 -28.44
N ASP A 106 -21.96 8.20 -29.61
CA ASP A 106 -21.63 7.61 -30.90
C ASP A 106 -20.13 7.57 -31.15
N VAL A 107 -19.37 8.58 -30.69
CA VAL A 107 -17.91 8.56 -30.79
C VAL A 107 -17.33 7.42 -29.96
N VAL A 108 -17.84 7.23 -28.73
CA VAL A 108 -17.40 6.13 -27.84
C VAL A 108 -17.78 4.77 -28.42
N LYS A 109 -19.03 4.62 -28.89
CA LYS A 109 -19.49 3.38 -29.53
C LYS A 109 -18.69 3.06 -30.78
N ALA A 110 -18.48 4.03 -31.66
CA ALA A 110 -17.72 3.85 -32.89
C ALA A 110 -16.28 3.42 -32.59
N TYR A 111 -15.65 3.97 -31.56
CA TYR A 111 -14.31 3.57 -31.15
C TYR A 111 -14.23 2.09 -30.77
N TYR A 112 -15.08 1.64 -29.84
CA TYR A 112 -15.04 0.25 -29.37
C TYR A 112 -15.54 -0.76 -30.41
N VAL A 113 -16.56 -0.41 -31.20
CA VAL A 113 -17.11 -1.30 -32.23
C VAL A 113 -16.17 -1.41 -33.44
N LYS A 114 -15.72 -0.27 -33.99
CA LYS A 114 -14.95 -0.26 -35.26
C LYS A 114 -13.49 -0.62 -35.07
N GLN A 115 -12.81 -0.06 -34.06
CA GLN A 115 -11.36 -0.24 -33.95
C GLN A 115 -10.97 -1.59 -33.33
N HIS A 116 -11.86 -2.19 -32.55
CA HIS A 116 -11.51 -3.32 -31.68
C HIS A 116 -12.36 -4.57 -31.84
N GLN A 117 -13.24 -4.59 -32.86
CA GLN A 117 -14.03 -5.77 -33.26
C GLN A 117 -14.82 -6.38 -32.08
N LEU A 118 -15.28 -5.55 -31.14
CA LEU A 118 -16.05 -6.02 -29.98
C LEU A 118 -17.47 -6.50 -30.35
N GLY A 119 -17.86 -6.36 -31.62
CA GLY A 119 -19.19 -6.67 -32.15
C GLY A 119 -20.16 -5.51 -31.94
N GLU A 120 -21.13 -5.37 -32.85
CA GLU A 120 -22.25 -4.46 -32.65
C GLU A 120 -23.08 -4.92 -31.44
N GLY A 121 -23.53 -3.99 -30.60
CA GLY A 121 -24.33 -4.29 -29.40
C GLY A 121 -23.53 -4.66 -28.14
N CYS A 122 -22.20 -4.62 -28.16
CA CYS A 122 -21.38 -4.89 -26.98
C CYS A 122 -21.56 -3.87 -25.83
N ILE A 123 -22.02 -2.65 -26.13
CA ILE A 123 -22.27 -1.60 -25.15
C ILE A 123 -23.77 -1.53 -24.86
N LYS A 124 -24.15 -1.85 -23.61
CA LYS A 124 -25.53 -1.78 -23.12
C LYS A 124 -25.98 -0.35 -22.87
N SER A 125 -25.13 0.47 -22.25
CA SER A 125 -25.47 1.86 -21.93
C SER A 125 -24.23 2.69 -21.64
N ILE A 126 -24.26 3.98 -22.00
CA ILE A 126 -23.26 4.98 -21.61
C ILE A 126 -23.94 5.96 -20.66
N LYS A 127 -23.33 6.22 -19.50
CA LYS A 127 -23.84 7.16 -18.50
C LYS A 127 -22.77 8.20 -18.17
N TRP A 128 -22.97 9.41 -18.66
CA TRP A 128 -22.11 10.55 -18.34
C TRP A 128 -22.38 11.08 -16.94
N MET A 129 -21.32 11.44 -16.22
CA MET A 129 -21.43 12.08 -14.93
C MET A 129 -21.61 13.58 -15.10
N LYS A 130 -22.52 14.13 -14.30
CA LYS A 130 -22.84 15.56 -14.24
C LYS A 130 -22.65 16.06 -12.80
N ASN A 131 -22.27 17.33 -12.63
CA ASN A 131 -22.24 17.96 -11.32
C ASN A 131 -23.67 18.26 -10.82
N GLY A 132 -23.80 18.84 -9.62
CA GLY A 132 -25.11 19.23 -9.07
C GLY A 132 -25.88 20.26 -9.90
N GLU A 133 -25.19 21.00 -10.77
CA GLU A 133 -25.78 21.96 -11.71
C GLU A 133 -26.14 21.33 -13.07
N GLY A 134 -25.94 20.02 -13.25
CA GLY A 134 -26.18 19.32 -14.51
C GLY A 134 -25.10 19.49 -15.57
N LYS A 135 -23.99 20.18 -15.28
CA LYS A 135 -22.84 20.32 -16.19
C LYS A 135 -22.00 19.05 -16.21
N PHE A 136 -21.54 18.65 -17.41
CA PHE A 136 -20.66 17.51 -17.60
C PHE A 136 -19.33 17.70 -16.86
N ILE A 137 -18.85 16.65 -16.18
CA ILE A 137 -17.60 16.70 -15.39
C ILE A 137 -16.41 16.02 -16.08
N GLY A 138 -16.51 15.73 -17.38
CA GLY A 138 -15.42 15.10 -18.12
C GLY A 138 -15.24 13.61 -17.82
N SER A 139 -16.30 12.92 -17.40
CA SER A 139 -16.21 11.51 -17.00
C SER A 139 -17.53 10.77 -17.19
N GLY A 140 -17.47 9.45 -17.40
CA GLY A 140 -18.66 8.61 -17.60
C GLY A 140 -18.41 7.13 -17.34
N PHE A 141 -19.48 6.36 -17.37
CA PHE A 141 -19.45 4.90 -17.27
C PHE A 141 -19.99 4.28 -18.55
N VAL A 142 -19.27 3.31 -19.10
CA VAL A 142 -19.73 2.44 -20.19
C VAL A 142 -20.05 1.09 -19.60
N VAL A 143 -21.28 0.62 -19.78
CA VAL A 143 -21.73 -0.70 -19.34
C VAL A 143 -21.69 -1.63 -20.54
N PHE A 144 -20.87 -2.67 -20.48
CA PHE A 144 -20.78 -3.70 -21.51
C PHE A 144 -21.84 -4.79 -21.28
N THR A 145 -22.12 -5.60 -22.31
CA THR A 145 -22.99 -6.77 -22.18
C THR A 145 -22.30 -7.93 -21.45
N ASP A 146 -20.98 -8.06 -21.63
CA ASP A 146 -20.19 -9.17 -21.07
C ASP A 146 -18.89 -8.66 -20.41
N ILE A 147 -18.41 -9.39 -19.42
CA ILE A 147 -17.15 -9.15 -18.70
C ILE A 147 -15.96 -9.36 -19.65
N ALA A 148 -16.01 -10.35 -20.53
CA ALA A 148 -14.92 -10.58 -21.49
C ALA A 148 -14.72 -9.38 -22.43
N GLN A 149 -15.80 -8.70 -22.81
CA GLN A 149 -15.74 -7.47 -23.59
C GLN A 149 -15.21 -6.29 -22.78
N LEU A 150 -15.58 -6.17 -21.51
CA LEU A 150 -15.02 -5.18 -20.60
C LEU A 150 -13.49 -5.35 -20.47
N GLU A 151 -13.00 -6.57 -20.25
CA GLU A 151 -11.56 -6.85 -20.09
C GLU A 151 -10.79 -6.50 -21.37
N LYS A 152 -11.33 -6.86 -22.53
CA LYS A 152 -10.78 -6.45 -23.83
C LYS A 152 -10.78 -4.92 -23.96
N ALA A 153 -11.88 -4.25 -23.62
CA ALA A 153 -11.99 -2.79 -23.69
C ALA A 153 -11.05 -2.06 -22.71
N ALA A 154 -10.82 -2.63 -21.52
CA ALA A 154 -9.95 -2.07 -20.50
C ALA A 154 -8.46 -2.23 -20.83
N ALA A 155 -8.09 -3.28 -21.57
CA ALA A 155 -6.71 -3.50 -22.01
C ALA A 155 -6.28 -2.54 -23.14
N LEU A 156 -7.24 -1.86 -23.78
CA LEU A 156 -6.99 -0.96 -24.89
C LEU A 156 -6.67 0.46 -24.38
N PRO A 157 -5.73 1.16 -25.03
CA PRO A 157 -5.54 2.59 -24.77
C PRO A 157 -6.86 3.30 -25.08
N GLY A 158 -7.21 4.33 -24.31
CA GLY A 158 -8.47 5.03 -24.59
C GLY A 158 -8.39 5.91 -25.85
N PRO A 159 -9.55 6.28 -26.40
CA PRO A 159 -9.63 7.05 -27.63
C PRO A 159 -9.00 8.43 -27.50
N LYS A 160 -8.31 8.88 -28.55
CA LYS A 160 -7.91 10.28 -28.72
C LYS A 160 -9.06 11.06 -29.37
N VAL A 161 -9.65 11.99 -28.63
CA VAL A 161 -10.75 12.85 -29.09
C VAL A 161 -10.35 14.29 -28.84
N GLU A 162 -10.38 15.14 -29.88
CA GLU A 162 -10.06 16.57 -29.78
C GLU A 162 -8.67 16.85 -29.15
N GLY A 163 -7.69 15.99 -29.42
CA GLY A 163 -6.34 16.11 -28.86
C GLY A 163 -6.20 15.62 -27.41
N ALA A 164 -7.30 15.31 -26.73
CA ALA A 164 -7.29 14.68 -25.40
C ALA A 164 -7.30 13.16 -25.55
N THR A 165 -6.45 12.46 -24.78
CA THR A 165 -6.55 10.99 -24.67
C THR A 165 -7.48 10.68 -23.51
N ILE A 166 -8.56 9.95 -23.80
CA ILE A 166 -9.50 9.47 -22.78
C ILE A 166 -8.82 8.35 -22.01
N GLU A 167 -8.94 8.39 -20.69
CA GLU A 167 -8.37 7.35 -19.84
C GLU A 167 -9.46 6.36 -19.46
N THR A 168 -9.17 5.06 -19.59
CA THR A 168 -10.08 3.97 -19.29
C THR A 168 -9.67 3.29 -17.99
N TYR A 169 -10.64 3.00 -17.12
CA TYR A 169 -10.42 2.27 -15.87
C TYR A 169 -11.49 1.20 -15.70
N SER A 170 -11.10 -0.01 -15.32
CA SER A 170 -12.10 -0.99 -14.87
C SER A 170 -12.80 -0.44 -13.61
N SER A 171 -14.10 -0.67 -13.44
CA SER A 171 -14.77 -0.27 -12.20
C SER A 171 -14.14 -0.91 -10.95
N ALA A 172 -13.54 -2.09 -11.11
CA ALA A 172 -12.73 -2.75 -10.09
C ALA A 172 -11.52 -1.90 -9.67
N ASP A 173 -10.89 -1.27 -10.66
CA ASP A 173 -9.72 -0.42 -10.45
C ASP A 173 -10.13 0.97 -9.99
N MET A 174 -11.39 1.38 -10.15
CA MET A 174 -11.85 2.68 -9.68
C MET A 174 -11.74 2.81 -8.17
N ASP A 175 -12.05 1.75 -7.42
CA ASP A 175 -11.78 1.71 -5.98
C ASP A 175 -10.28 1.90 -5.72
N SER A 176 -9.42 1.32 -6.55
CA SER A 176 -7.97 1.56 -6.47
C SER A 176 -7.58 2.96 -6.92
N VAL A 177 -8.25 3.61 -7.88
CA VAL A 177 -7.89 4.96 -8.37
C VAL A 177 -8.32 6.04 -7.38
N VAL A 178 -9.51 5.89 -6.78
CA VAL A 178 -10.01 6.75 -5.72
C VAL A 178 -9.17 6.58 -4.45
N ASN A 179 -8.72 5.35 -4.16
CA ASN A 179 -7.83 5.06 -3.04
C ASN A 179 -6.33 5.26 -3.34
N ASP A 180 -5.88 5.26 -4.60
CA ASP A 180 -4.49 5.49 -5.03
C ASP A 180 -4.11 6.97 -4.88
N VAL A 181 -5.10 7.83 -4.64
CA VAL A 181 -4.87 9.19 -4.14
C VAL A 181 -4.34 9.18 -2.70
N GLN A 182 -4.37 8.04 -2.00
CA GLN A 182 -3.92 7.88 -0.62
C GLN A 182 -2.54 7.18 -0.59
N GLY A 183 -1.48 7.94 -0.29
CA GLY A 183 -0.18 7.39 0.12
C GLY A 183 1.02 7.72 -0.77
N ALA A 184 2.22 7.41 -0.24
CA ALA A 184 3.58 7.72 -0.69
C ALA A 184 4.00 7.17 -2.08
N ARG A 185 3.03 6.86 -2.94
CA ARG A 185 3.22 6.39 -4.33
C ARG A 185 3.22 7.53 -5.35
N GLN A 186 3.21 8.78 -4.87
CA GLN A 186 3.07 9.96 -5.71
C GLN A 186 4.21 10.93 -5.47
N ILE A 187 4.83 11.35 -6.56
CA ILE A 187 5.82 12.41 -6.59
C ILE A 187 5.18 13.66 -7.15
N TYR A 188 5.25 14.76 -6.41
CA TYR A 188 4.81 16.07 -6.87
C TYR A 188 6.00 16.82 -7.46
N LEU A 189 5.81 17.26 -8.70
CA LEU A 189 6.73 18.11 -9.42
C LEU A 189 6.16 19.53 -9.42
N TRP A 190 6.96 20.46 -8.93
CA TRP A 190 6.64 21.89 -8.90
C TRP A 190 7.56 22.65 -9.85
N ASP A 191 7.11 23.82 -10.30
CA ASP A 191 7.86 24.74 -11.15
C ASP A 191 8.35 24.13 -12.48
N LEU A 192 7.52 23.26 -13.06
CA LEU A 192 7.74 22.73 -14.40
C LEU A 192 7.56 23.84 -15.44
N HIS A 193 8.51 23.90 -16.38
CA HIS A 193 8.45 24.86 -17.47
C HIS A 193 7.23 24.58 -18.38
N PRO A 194 6.53 25.60 -18.92
CA PRO A 194 5.35 25.39 -19.77
C PRO A 194 5.60 24.57 -21.04
N SER A 195 6.85 24.51 -21.51
CA SER A 195 7.23 23.67 -22.66
C SER A 195 7.45 22.19 -22.30
N THR A 196 7.28 21.80 -21.04
CA THR A 196 7.49 20.43 -20.60
C THR A 196 6.37 19.55 -21.15
N VAL A 197 6.74 18.53 -21.91
CA VAL A 197 5.79 17.56 -22.47
C VAL A 197 5.82 16.25 -21.69
N GLU A 198 4.71 15.50 -21.75
CA GLU A 198 4.57 14.24 -20.99
C GLU A 198 5.65 13.22 -21.39
N THR A 199 6.06 13.21 -22.67
CA THR A 199 7.07 12.29 -23.18
C THR A 199 8.41 12.45 -22.47
N ASP A 200 8.79 13.66 -22.07
CA ASP A 200 10.05 13.91 -21.38
C ASP A 200 10.00 13.39 -19.93
N LEU A 201 8.91 13.70 -19.21
CA LEU A 201 8.68 13.18 -17.86
C LEU A 201 8.58 11.65 -17.85
N ARG A 202 7.89 11.07 -18.85
CA ARG A 202 7.77 9.62 -19.00
C ARG A 202 9.10 8.96 -19.34
N ARG A 203 9.94 9.60 -20.17
CA ARG A 203 11.30 9.10 -20.48
C ARG A 203 12.20 9.11 -19.24
N HIS A 204 12.09 10.13 -18.39
CA HIS A 204 12.89 10.24 -17.16
C HIS A 204 12.40 9.28 -16.07
N TYR A 205 11.13 9.42 -15.66
CA TYR A 205 10.57 8.63 -14.55
C TYR A 205 10.16 7.22 -14.94
N GLY A 206 10.00 6.92 -16.23
CA GLY A 206 9.76 5.57 -16.73
C GLY A 206 10.93 4.61 -16.53
N GLN A 207 12.11 5.11 -16.17
CA GLN A 207 13.26 4.28 -15.77
C GLN A 207 13.03 3.58 -14.42
N ALA A 208 12.20 4.16 -13.55
CA ALA A 208 11.83 3.54 -12.28
C ALA A 208 10.80 2.43 -12.51
N LYS A 209 11.13 1.21 -12.07
CA LYS A 209 10.21 0.05 -12.13
C LYS A 209 8.95 0.38 -11.36
N GLY A 210 7.79 0.27 -12.01
CA GLY A 210 6.50 0.57 -11.39
C GLY A 210 5.97 1.98 -11.66
N PHE A 211 6.52 2.71 -12.62
CA PHE A 211 5.87 3.90 -13.18
C PHE A 211 4.44 3.56 -13.66
N LYS A 212 3.46 4.36 -13.24
CA LYS A 212 2.05 4.15 -13.58
C LYS A 212 1.57 5.19 -14.59
N ARG A 213 1.57 6.47 -14.21
CA ARG A 213 1.09 7.58 -15.06
C ARG A 213 1.57 8.94 -14.56
N ILE A 214 1.43 9.95 -15.39
CA ILE A 214 1.65 11.36 -15.05
C ILE A 214 0.29 12.07 -15.08
N LYS A 215 0.01 12.87 -14.06
CA LYS A 215 -1.19 13.70 -13.98
C LYS A 215 -0.80 15.17 -13.92
N TRP A 216 -1.16 15.92 -14.95
CA TRP A 216 -1.01 17.36 -14.97
C TRP A 216 -2.00 18.01 -14.00
N LEU A 217 -1.53 18.95 -13.18
CA LEU A 217 -2.41 19.75 -12.32
C LEU A 217 -2.75 21.03 -13.07
N MET A 218 -3.86 21.07 -13.79
CA MET A 218 -4.30 22.28 -14.48
C MET A 218 -4.95 23.26 -13.50
N ASN A 219 -4.80 24.57 -13.73
CA ASN A 219 -5.63 25.55 -13.05
C ASN A 219 -7.04 25.50 -13.63
N LYS A 220 -7.98 24.91 -12.89
CA LYS A 220 -9.36 24.71 -13.35
C LYS A 220 -10.09 25.99 -13.76
N THR A 221 -9.68 27.14 -13.22
CA THR A 221 -10.34 28.42 -13.51
C THR A 221 -9.96 28.97 -14.88
N PHE A 222 -8.70 28.80 -15.28
CA PHE A 222 -8.16 29.42 -16.49
C PHE A 222 -7.80 28.40 -17.58
N ASP A 223 -7.90 27.11 -17.27
CA ASP A 223 -7.44 26.01 -18.12
C ASP A 223 -5.96 26.16 -18.56
N VAL A 224 -5.17 26.85 -17.75
CA VAL A 224 -3.73 27.06 -17.96
C VAL A 224 -2.93 26.10 -17.08
N PHE A 225 -1.86 25.57 -17.64
CA PHE A 225 -0.88 24.77 -16.92
C PHE A 225 -0.23 25.59 -15.79
N ASN A 226 -0.28 25.09 -14.56
CA ASN A 226 0.20 25.83 -13.38
C ASN A 226 1.65 25.52 -13.01
N GLY A 227 2.41 24.86 -13.88
CA GLY A 227 3.76 24.40 -13.59
C GLY A 227 3.82 23.18 -12.66
N LYS A 228 2.73 22.44 -12.44
CA LYS A 228 2.71 21.32 -11.49
C LYS A 228 2.21 20.03 -12.13
N ALA A 229 2.88 18.93 -11.80
CA ALA A 229 2.46 17.59 -12.19
C ALA A 229 2.62 16.62 -11.02
N VAL A 230 1.88 15.51 -11.10
CA VAL A 230 1.98 14.40 -10.15
C VAL A 230 2.36 13.15 -10.93
N VAL A 231 3.50 12.56 -10.58
CA VAL A 231 3.92 11.27 -11.13
C VAL A 231 3.47 10.17 -10.15
N MET A 232 2.70 9.22 -10.66
CA MET A 232 2.15 8.12 -9.86
C MET A 232 2.90 6.83 -10.16
N PHE A 233 3.16 6.06 -9.11
CA PHE A 233 3.80 4.76 -9.14
C PHE A 233 2.88 3.68 -8.57
N ASN A 234 3.12 2.41 -8.93
CA ASN A 234 2.40 1.27 -8.37
C ASN A 234 2.80 1.01 -6.92
N ASP A 235 4.07 1.28 -6.57
CA ASP A 235 4.67 0.96 -5.29
C ASP A 235 5.38 2.16 -4.66
N GLU A 236 5.47 2.18 -3.33
CA GLU A 236 6.21 3.20 -2.58
C GLU A 236 7.73 3.10 -2.84
N LYS A 237 8.25 1.88 -2.96
CA LYS A 237 9.67 1.65 -3.31
C LYS A 237 10.00 2.24 -4.68
N ALA A 238 9.08 2.11 -5.64
CA ALA A 238 9.23 2.69 -6.98
C ALA A 238 9.27 4.23 -6.94
N ALA A 239 8.40 4.84 -6.13
CA ALA A 239 8.41 6.28 -5.91
C ALA A 239 9.72 6.74 -5.22
N ALA A 240 10.21 5.99 -4.23
CA ALA A 240 11.50 6.28 -3.59
C ALA A 240 12.67 6.19 -4.58
N SER A 241 12.73 5.15 -5.41
CA SER A 241 13.75 5.04 -6.47
C SER A 241 13.64 6.15 -7.52
N ALA A 242 12.44 6.60 -7.84
CA ALA A 242 12.23 7.74 -8.73
C ALA A 242 12.65 9.08 -8.11
N LEU A 243 12.62 9.21 -6.78
CA LEU A 243 13.14 10.39 -6.08
C LEU A 243 14.67 10.49 -6.23
N GLU A 244 15.38 9.37 -6.18
CA GLU A 244 16.84 9.29 -6.38
C GLU A 244 17.25 9.72 -7.81
N LEU A 245 16.36 9.61 -8.80
CA LEU A 245 16.62 10.10 -10.17
C LEU A 245 16.64 11.64 -10.26
N GLY A 246 16.14 12.34 -9.24
CA GLY A 246 16.11 13.80 -9.18
C GLY A 246 15.20 14.46 -10.23
N PHE A 247 15.37 15.78 -10.41
CA PHE A 247 14.57 16.57 -11.36
C PHE A 247 15.04 16.31 -12.79
N PRO A 248 14.13 16.06 -13.74
CA PRO A 248 14.51 15.82 -15.12
C PRO A 248 15.10 17.09 -15.72
N LYS A 249 16.26 16.97 -16.39
CA LYS A 249 16.87 18.07 -17.14
C LYS A 249 16.14 18.24 -18.47
N ILE A 250 14.97 18.89 -18.43
CA ILE A 250 14.12 19.13 -19.61
C ILE A 250 14.39 20.55 -20.08
N SER A 251 15.11 20.67 -21.19
CA SER A 251 15.61 21.91 -21.82
C SER A 251 16.90 22.51 -21.23
N THR A 252 17.48 23.45 -21.97
CA THR A 252 18.66 24.25 -21.62
C THR A 252 18.45 25.15 -20.41
N MET A 253 17.19 25.39 -19.99
CA MET A 253 16.92 26.10 -18.75
C MET A 253 16.90 25.08 -17.59
N GLN A 254 17.82 25.24 -16.64
CA GLN A 254 17.79 24.51 -15.38
C GLN A 254 16.48 24.82 -14.66
N SER A 255 15.51 23.91 -14.75
CA SER A 255 14.31 23.97 -13.94
C SER A 255 14.74 23.76 -12.48
N GLN A 256 14.56 24.76 -11.63
CA GLN A 256 14.75 24.67 -10.18
C GLN A 256 13.54 23.99 -9.52
N GLY A 257 13.08 22.90 -10.13
CA GLY A 257 11.86 22.26 -9.70
C GLY A 257 12.06 21.59 -8.35
N ARG A 258 11.01 21.65 -7.52
CA ARG A 258 10.98 20.95 -6.25
C ARG A 258 10.31 19.60 -6.42
N ILE A 259 10.98 18.55 -5.94
CA ILE A 259 10.37 17.22 -5.80
C ILE A 259 9.95 17.05 -4.36
N ASP A 260 8.65 16.88 -4.14
CA ASP A 260 8.16 16.40 -2.86
C ASP A 260 7.46 15.06 -3.10
N ILE A 261 7.88 14.02 -2.37
CA ILE A 261 6.95 12.92 -2.13
C ILE A 261 5.87 13.53 -1.26
N LYS A 262 4.62 13.51 -1.71
CA LYS A 262 3.53 13.71 -0.78
C LYS A 262 3.50 12.46 0.09
N GLN A 263 4.36 12.47 1.10
CA GLN A 263 4.03 11.88 2.37
C GLN A 263 2.74 12.61 2.70
N GLU A 264 1.62 11.97 2.41
CA GLU A 264 0.37 12.33 3.03
C GLU A 264 0.76 12.49 4.48
N THR A 265 0.78 13.75 4.96
CA THR A 265 1.19 14.09 6.32
C THR A 265 0.35 13.20 7.17
N ASP A 266 0.97 12.12 7.64
CA ASP A 266 0.32 10.86 7.92
C ASP A 266 -0.96 11.21 8.65
N VAL A 267 -2.11 11.17 7.96
CA VAL A 267 -3.36 11.73 8.52
C VAL A 267 -3.86 10.63 9.44
N ARG A 268 -3.05 10.38 10.47
CA ARG A 268 -3.29 9.66 11.70
C ARG A 268 -4.28 10.50 12.51
N GLU A 269 -5.24 11.13 11.85
CA GLU A 269 -6.11 12.13 12.42
C GLU A 269 -7.55 11.68 12.25
N VAL A 270 -8.19 11.51 13.39
CA VAL A 270 -9.59 11.12 13.49
C VAL A 270 -10.38 12.35 13.90
N PHE A 271 -11.53 12.54 13.27
CA PHE A 271 -12.50 13.56 13.63
C PHE A 271 -13.57 12.91 14.49
N LEU A 272 -13.67 13.37 15.74
CA LEU A 272 -14.71 12.97 16.66
C LEU A 272 -15.85 13.99 16.58
N LYS A 273 -17.08 13.50 16.43
CA LYS A 273 -18.31 14.30 16.35
C LYS A 273 -19.27 13.89 17.45
N GLY A 274 -19.98 14.84 18.04
CA GLY A 274 -20.88 14.58 19.17
C GLY A 274 -20.16 14.51 20.51
N CYS A 275 -18.96 15.10 20.62
CA CYS A 275 -18.16 15.15 21.83
C CYS A 275 -18.79 15.98 22.97
N GLY A 276 -19.95 16.63 22.83
CA GLY A 276 -20.66 17.32 23.91
C GLY A 276 -19.76 18.00 24.98
N LYS A 277 -19.82 17.48 26.22
CA LYS A 277 -19.00 17.89 27.39
C LYS A 277 -17.73 17.06 27.61
N LEU A 278 -17.26 16.34 26.59
CA LEU A 278 -16.08 15.48 26.65
C LEU A 278 -14.85 16.34 26.91
N THR A 279 -14.07 15.96 27.93
CA THR A 279 -12.81 16.63 28.26
C THR A 279 -11.65 16.02 27.47
N GLU A 280 -10.55 16.75 27.35
CA GLU A 280 -9.33 16.23 26.73
C GLU A 280 -8.81 14.98 27.47
N GLN A 281 -8.87 14.99 28.80
CA GLN A 281 -8.47 13.87 29.65
C GLN A 281 -9.24 12.58 29.32
N ALA A 282 -10.55 12.69 29.06
CA ALA A 282 -11.39 11.57 28.63
C ALA A 282 -10.92 10.95 27.30
N VAL A 283 -10.52 11.79 26.33
CA VAL A 283 -9.97 11.32 25.05
C VAL A 283 -8.62 10.61 25.26
N LEU A 284 -7.77 11.16 26.12
CA LEU A 284 -6.46 10.58 26.45
C LEU A 284 -6.59 9.25 27.21
N GLU A 285 -7.56 9.10 28.10
CA GLU A 285 -7.83 7.86 28.82
C GLU A 285 -8.35 6.76 27.89
N HIS A 286 -9.20 7.10 26.93
CA HIS A 286 -9.78 6.13 26.01
C HIS A 286 -8.77 5.56 25.02
N TYR A 287 -7.98 6.43 24.38
CA TYR A 287 -7.03 6.01 23.36
C TYR A 287 -5.62 5.72 23.90
N GLY A 288 -5.33 6.14 25.14
CA GLY A 288 -4.01 6.10 25.75
C GLY A 288 -3.21 7.38 25.46
N LYS A 289 -2.63 7.95 26.53
CA LYS A 289 -1.87 9.21 26.47
C LYS A 289 -0.68 9.13 25.49
N ASP A 290 0.02 8.01 25.44
CA ASP A 290 1.18 7.80 24.57
C ASP A 290 0.80 7.52 23.10
N ALA A 291 -0.48 7.23 22.84
CA ALA A 291 -0.97 6.97 21.50
C ALA A 291 -1.36 8.25 20.75
N ILE A 292 -1.59 9.36 21.46
CA ILE A 292 -2.08 10.63 20.91
C ILE A 292 -0.94 11.65 20.82
N ALA A 293 -0.76 12.21 19.63
CA ALA A 293 0.21 13.26 19.36
C ALA A 293 -0.36 14.65 19.67
N SER A 294 -1.63 14.90 19.32
CA SER A 294 -2.31 16.17 19.64
C SER A 294 -3.82 16.04 19.55
N ILE A 295 -4.52 16.86 20.34
CA ILE A 295 -5.98 17.02 20.29
C ILE A 295 -6.26 18.48 19.94
N LYS A 296 -7.01 18.71 18.86
CA LYS A 296 -7.41 20.04 18.42
C LYS A 296 -8.93 20.17 18.44
N TRP A 297 -9.45 20.94 19.38
CA TRP A 297 -10.86 21.30 19.45
C TRP A 297 -11.19 22.37 18.41
N LEU A 298 -12.32 22.24 17.72
CA LEU A 298 -12.80 23.24 16.76
C LEU A 298 -13.72 24.25 17.46
N ASN A 299 -13.11 25.20 18.19
CA ASN A 299 -13.63 26.46 18.77
C ASN A 299 -14.99 26.48 19.53
N ASP A 300 -15.20 27.59 20.23
CA ASP A 300 -15.53 27.66 21.67
C ASP A 300 -17.00 27.44 22.08
N SER A 301 -17.88 27.12 21.13
CA SER A 301 -19.31 26.94 21.41
C SER A 301 -19.71 25.48 21.69
N HIS A 302 -18.76 24.61 22.00
CA HIS A 302 -19.00 23.20 22.34
C HIS A 302 -19.92 22.47 21.35
N GLN A 303 -19.71 22.61 20.04
CA GLN A 303 -20.41 21.75 19.07
C GLN A 303 -19.97 20.27 19.12
N GLY A 304 -19.19 19.89 20.15
CA GLY A 304 -18.76 18.53 20.39
C GLY A 304 -17.94 17.98 19.24
N ARG A 305 -16.93 18.71 18.77
CA ARG A 305 -16.10 18.29 17.65
C ARG A 305 -14.63 18.50 17.98
N CYS A 306 -13.82 17.47 17.77
CA CYS A 306 -12.37 17.57 17.87
C CYS A 306 -11.67 16.70 16.84
N HIS A 307 -10.45 17.10 16.53
CA HIS A 307 -9.50 16.31 15.77
C HIS A 307 -8.50 15.69 16.75
N VAL A 308 -8.30 14.38 16.63
CA VAL A 308 -7.33 13.62 17.43
C VAL A 308 -6.29 13.06 16.49
N ARG A 309 -5.05 13.53 16.63
CA ARG A 309 -3.90 13.05 15.88
C ARG A 309 -3.16 12.00 16.70
N PHE A 310 -2.88 10.85 16.12
CA PHE A 310 -2.20 9.71 16.74
C PHE A 310 -0.71 9.70 16.42
N VAL A 311 0.09 9.27 17.40
CA VAL A 311 1.54 9.07 17.26
C VAL A 311 1.84 7.90 16.34
N SER A 312 1.03 6.83 16.35
CA SER A 312 1.27 5.63 15.54
C SER A 312 0.14 5.36 14.54
N VAL A 313 0.51 4.76 13.40
CA VAL A 313 -0.46 4.30 12.38
C VAL A 313 -1.40 3.25 12.97
N GLN A 314 -0.88 2.35 13.82
CA GLN A 314 -1.68 1.31 14.47
C GLN A 314 -2.73 1.90 15.41
N GLY A 315 -2.38 2.95 16.18
CA GLY A 315 -3.32 3.69 17.04
C GLY A 315 -4.45 4.31 16.22
N PHE A 316 -4.11 4.94 15.09
CA PHE A 316 -5.09 5.47 14.16
C PHE A 316 -6.01 4.40 13.55
N ILE A 317 -5.47 3.25 13.13
CA ILE A 317 -6.25 2.13 12.57
C ILE A 317 -7.22 1.59 13.62
N ASN A 318 -6.76 1.41 14.86
CA ASN A 318 -7.60 0.94 15.96
C ASN A 318 -8.74 1.93 16.23
N ALA A 319 -8.44 3.23 16.29
CA ALA A 319 -9.46 4.26 16.45
C ALA A 319 -10.48 4.26 15.29
N CYS A 320 -10.05 4.09 14.04
CA CYS A 320 -10.96 4.01 12.89
C CYS A 320 -11.88 2.77 12.89
N ARG A 321 -11.53 1.69 13.60
CA ARG A 321 -12.39 0.50 13.73
C ARG A 321 -13.57 0.75 14.65
N GLU A 322 -13.41 1.66 15.61
CA GLU A 322 -14.51 2.12 16.45
C GLU A 322 -15.36 3.07 15.62
N SER A 323 -16.55 2.65 15.19
CA SER A 323 -17.46 3.55 14.47
C SER A 323 -18.14 4.56 15.40
N PHE A 324 -18.32 4.16 16.66
CA PHE A 324 -18.96 4.97 17.69
C PHE A 324 -18.38 4.64 19.05
N TRP A 325 -18.39 5.65 19.91
CA TRP A 325 -17.97 5.54 21.29
C TRP A 325 -19.04 6.16 22.19
N LYS A 326 -19.40 5.49 23.29
CA LYS A 326 -20.35 6.01 24.27
C LYS A 326 -19.58 6.52 25.48
N MET A 327 -19.66 7.82 25.75
CA MET A 327 -19.09 8.39 26.96
C MET A 327 -19.99 9.49 27.54
N GLY A 328 -20.23 9.44 28.86
CA GLY A 328 -21.08 10.41 29.56
C GLY A 328 -22.51 10.48 29.02
N GLY A 329 -23.06 9.36 28.56
CA GLY A 329 -24.40 9.28 27.95
C GLY A 329 -24.48 9.78 26.50
N ASN A 330 -23.42 10.37 25.95
CA ASN A 330 -23.38 10.84 24.57
C ASN A 330 -22.77 9.79 23.64
N ARG A 331 -23.30 9.72 22.41
CA ARG A 331 -22.74 8.91 21.33
C ARG A 331 -21.79 9.77 20.50
N VAL A 332 -20.50 9.50 20.62
CA VAL A 332 -19.44 10.12 19.82
C VAL A 332 -19.26 9.30 18.55
N GLU A 333 -19.40 9.94 17.40
CA GLU A 333 -19.17 9.35 16.09
C GLU A 333 -17.71 9.58 15.68
N VAL A 334 -17.05 8.51 15.25
CA VAL A 334 -15.63 8.52 14.90
C VAL A 334 -15.51 8.52 13.37
N LEU A 335 -14.98 9.60 12.81
CA LEU A 335 -14.86 9.79 11.37
C LEU A 335 -13.40 9.99 10.98
N ARG A 336 -13.01 9.55 9.78
CA ARG A 336 -11.71 9.95 9.23
C ARG A 336 -11.73 11.45 8.90
N ALA A 337 -10.70 12.20 9.30
CA ALA A 337 -10.68 13.67 9.18
C ALA A 337 -10.93 14.20 7.75
N ARG A 338 -10.54 13.47 6.69
CA ARG A 338 -10.84 13.86 5.30
C ARG A 338 -12.34 13.88 4.96
N ARG A 339 -13.17 13.08 5.64
CA ARG A 339 -14.64 13.12 5.47
C ARG A 339 -15.27 14.34 6.16
N SER A 340 -14.67 14.86 7.24
CA SER A 340 -15.26 15.95 8.01
C SER A 340 -15.06 17.31 7.37
N GLU A 341 -13.95 17.57 6.69
CA GLU A 341 -13.77 18.83 5.93
C GLU A 341 -14.79 18.97 4.79
N ALA A 342 -15.06 17.89 4.07
CA ALA A 342 -16.08 17.86 3.02
C ALA A 342 -17.50 18.08 3.58
N MET A 343 -17.83 17.44 4.72
CA MET A 343 -19.13 17.62 5.38
C MET A 343 -19.29 18.99 6.04
N SER A 344 -18.23 19.56 6.61
CA SER A 344 -18.26 20.91 7.21
C SER A 344 -18.50 21.98 6.15
N ARG A 345 -17.92 21.81 4.95
CA ARG A 345 -18.19 22.68 3.78
C ARG A 345 -19.61 22.55 3.24
N GLN A 346 -20.20 21.35 3.24
CA GLN A 346 -21.60 21.17 2.85
C GLN A 346 -22.60 21.76 3.86
N GLN A 347 -22.30 21.69 5.16
CA GLN A 347 -23.19 22.24 6.19
C GLN A 347 -23.14 23.77 6.28
N SER A 348 -22.00 24.40 5.96
CA SER A 348 -21.91 25.85 5.88
C SER A 348 -22.56 26.43 4.63
N SER A 349 -22.64 25.67 3.53
CA SER A 349 -23.34 26.11 2.31
C SER A 349 -24.86 26.03 2.41
N THR A 350 -25.41 25.17 3.27
CA THR A 350 -26.88 25.05 3.48
C THR A 350 -27.45 26.04 4.50
N LYS A 351 -26.60 26.84 5.16
CA LYS A 351 -27.00 27.84 6.17
C LYS A 351 -26.89 29.30 5.66
N LYS A 352 -26.58 29.49 4.38
CA LYS A 352 -26.79 30.74 3.64
C LYS A 352 -27.96 30.53 2.70
#